data_AF-A0A1U7HYM6-F1
#
_entry.id   AF-A0A1U7HYM6-F1
#
_cell.length_a   1.000
_cell.length_b   1.000
_cell.length_c   1.000
_cell.angle_alpha   90.00
_cell.angle_beta   90.00
_cell.angle_gamma   90.00
#
_symmetry.space_group_name_H-M   'P 1'
#
loop_
_entity.id
_entity.type
_entity.pdbx_description
1 polymer ?
#
loop_
_entity_poly.entity_id
_entity_poly.type
_entity_poly.pdbx_seq_one_letter_code
_entity_poly.pdbx_strand_id
1 'polypeptide(L)'
;MEELLELKELLIQKDFEGAYALVEDLEEMGKKGVARNIRSYAKVLLLQLIKQQVEQRTTKSWDISIRNSIREIKDLNTRPSSKGTYLNNEQLREVIAGAIDSAIDQASIEAAEGIYEARQIEQKIARNELVKRAIALIHE
;
A
#
# COMPACT_ATOMS: atom_id res chain seq x y z
N MET A 1 -18.85 8.51 12.69
CA MET A 1 -19.53 8.97 13.94
C MET A 1 -21.03 8.84 13.78
N GLU A 2 -21.55 9.20 12.60
CA GLU A 2 -22.93 8.96 12.19
C GLU A 2 -23.26 7.47 12.06
N GLU A 3 -22.36 6.65 11.49
CA GLU A 3 -22.61 5.21 11.31
C GLU A 3 -22.67 4.43 12.64
N LEU A 4 -21.99 4.91 13.69
CA LEU A 4 -22.07 4.31 15.03
C LEU A 4 -23.40 4.63 15.72
N LEU A 5 -23.99 5.78 15.41
CA LEU A 5 -25.31 6.16 15.91
C LEU A 5 -26.39 5.34 15.18
N GLU A 6 -26.26 5.19 13.87
CA GLU A 6 -27.14 4.33 13.06
C GLU A 6 -27.09 2.87 13.53
N LEU A 7 -25.89 2.33 13.77
CA LEU A 7 -25.73 0.98 14.34
C LEU A 7 -26.44 0.87 15.70
N LYS A 8 -26.31 1.88 16.56
CA LYS A 8 -26.99 1.90 17.86
C LYS A 8 -28.51 1.91 17.70
N GLU A 9 -29.04 2.66 16.75
CA GLU A 9 -30.48 2.71 16.47
C GLU A 9 -31.02 1.37 15.97
N LEU A 10 -30.34 0.73 15.02
CA LEU A 10 -30.69 -0.60 14.51
C LEU A 10 -30.72 -1.64 15.65
N LEU A 11 -29.72 -1.60 16.54
CA LEU A 11 -29.67 -2.48 17.71
C LEU A 11 -30.82 -2.22 18.70
N ILE A 12 -31.21 -0.97 18.94
CA ILE A 12 -32.35 -0.62 19.80
C ILE A 12 -33.66 -1.12 19.20
N GLN A 13 -33.81 -1.00 17.88
CA GLN A 13 -34.98 -1.48 17.14
C GLN A 13 -35.02 -3.01 16.99
N LYS A 14 -33.96 -3.72 17.42
CA LYS A 14 -33.75 -5.16 17.25
C LYS A 14 -33.70 -5.59 15.78
N ASP A 15 -33.34 -4.67 14.89
CA ASP A 15 -33.04 -4.98 13.50
C ASP A 15 -31.61 -5.49 13.39
N PHE A 16 -31.44 -6.78 13.66
CA PHE A 16 -30.12 -7.41 13.64
C PHE A 16 -29.60 -7.63 12.21
N GLU A 17 -30.48 -7.77 11.22
CA GLU A 17 -30.08 -7.91 9.81
C GLU A 17 -29.48 -6.59 9.31
N GLY A 18 -30.17 -5.47 9.55
CA GLY A 18 -29.65 -4.14 9.22
C GLY A 18 -28.36 -3.82 9.97
N ALA A 19 -28.30 -4.13 11.27
CA ALA A 19 -27.10 -3.93 12.08
C ALA A 19 -25.90 -4.75 11.56
N TYR A 20 -26.14 -5.99 11.11
CA TYR A 20 -25.09 -6.84 10.55
C TYR A 20 -24.56 -6.29 9.23
N ALA A 21 -25.45 -5.90 8.31
CA ALA A 21 -25.07 -5.31 7.03
C ALA A 21 -24.21 -4.04 7.22
N LEU A 22 -24.61 -3.15 8.14
CA LEU A 22 -23.85 -1.94 8.42
C LEU A 22 -22.45 -2.23 8.98
N VAL A 23 -22.29 -3.29 9.79
CA VAL A 23 -20.97 -3.71 10.28
C VAL A 23 -20.09 -4.21 9.14
N GLU A 24 -20.63 -4.98 8.20
CA GLU A 24 -19.88 -5.44 7.02
C GLU A 24 -19.40 -4.27 6.16
N ASP A 25 -20.28 -3.28 5.92
CA ASP A 25 -19.94 -2.06 5.19
C ASP A 25 -18.83 -1.27 5.89
N LEU A 26 -18.93 -1.10 7.22
CA LEU A 26 -17.92 -0.41 8.02
C LEU A 26 -16.58 -1.14 8.00
N GLU A 27 -16.58 -2.48 8.05
CA GLU A 27 -15.36 -3.27 7.90
C GLU A 27 -14.73 -3.09 6.52
N GLU A 28 -15.53 -3.10 5.45
CA GLU A 28 -15.04 -2.90 4.09
C GLU A 28 -14.47 -1.49 3.89
N MET A 29 -15.16 -0.47 4.39
CA MET A 29 -14.68 0.91 4.38
C MET A 29 -13.35 1.06 5.13
N GLY A 30 -13.23 0.43 6.30
CA GLY A 30 -11.99 0.38 7.07
C GLY A 30 -10.84 -0.26 6.30
N LYS A 31 -11.08 -1.44 5.70
CA LYS A 31 -10.10 -2.14 4.85
C LYS A 31 -9.67 -1.30 3.64
N LYS A 32 -10.62 -0.65 2.95
CA LYS A 32 -10.33 0.28 1.83
C LYS A 32 -9.46 1.45 2.29
N GLY A 33 -9.73 2.01 3.47
CA GLY A 33 -8.92 3.06 4.08
C GLY A 33 -7.48 2.63 4.32
N VAL A 34 -7.28 1.45 4.92
CA VAL A 34 -5.94 0.86 5.13
C VAL A 34 -5.23 0.62 3.81
N ALA A 35 -5.89 0.00 2.83
CA ALA A 35 -5.34 -0.26 1.50
C ALA A 35 -4.91 1.03 0.79
N ARG A 36 -5.71 2.10 0.87
CA ARG A 36 -5.37 3.40 0.30
C ARG A 36 -4.10 3.98 0.91
N ASN A 37 -3.96 3.91 2.23
CA ASN A 37 -2.78 4.44 2.93
C ASN A 37 -1.53 3.61 2.63
N ILE A 38 -1.65 2.27 2.63
CA ILE A 38 -0.57 1.36 2.21
C ILE A 38 -0.14 1.67 0.78
N ARG A 39 -1.09 1.89 -0.14
CA ARG A 39 -0.80 2.24 -1.53
C ARG A 39 0.06 3.50 -1.64
N SER A 40 -0.19 4.53 -0.82
CA SER A 40 0.60 5.76 -0.80
C SER A 40 2.07 5.50 -0.44
N TYR A 41 2.33 4.70 0.59
CA TYR A 41 3.69 4.30 0.95
C TYR A 41 4.32 3.31 -0.04
N ALA A 42 3.51 2.46 -0.66
CA ALA A 42 3.97 1.56 -1.71
C ALA A 42 4.48 2.32 -2.94
N LYS A 43 3.84 3.45 -3.32
CA LYS A 43 4.35 4.33 -4.38
C LYS A 43 5.76 4.82 -4.08
N VAL A 44 5.98 5.27 -2.84
CA VAL A 44 7.30 5.77 -2.40
C VAL A 44 8.33 4.64 -2.37
N LEU A 45 7.97 3.48 -1.80
CA LEU A 45 8.84 2.30 -1.78
C LEU A 45 9.25 1.89 -3.19
N LEU A 46 8.27 1.71 -4.09
CA LEU A 46 8.52 1.29 -5.47
C LEU A 46 9.33 2.32 -6.23
N LEU A 47 9.10 3.63 -6.03
CA LEU A 47 9.92 4.69 -6.62
C LEU A 47 11.40 4.51 -6.27
N GLN A 48 11.72 4.33 -4.99
CA GLN A 48 13.12 4.16 -4.59
C GLN A 48 13.73 2.86 -5.15
N LEU A 49 12.96 1.77 -5.20
CA LEU A 49 13.42 0.51 -5.80
C LEU A 49 13.64 0.63 -7.31
N ILE A 50 12.78 1.37 -8.03
CA ILE A 50 12.96 1.67 -9.45
C ILE A 50 14.22 2.50 -9.66
N LYS A 51 14.44 3.55 -8.85
CA LYS A 51 15.67 4.37 -8.92
C LYS A 51 16.92 3.54 -8.69
N GLN A 52 16.90 2.63 -7.70
CA GLN A 52 18.00 1.70 -7.48
C GLN A 52 18.29 0.82 -8.71
N GLN A 53 17.25 0.31 -9.36
CA GLN A 53 17.39 -0.55 -10.54
C GLN A 53 17.83 0.23 -11.78
N VAL A 54 17.31 1.43 -12.00
CA VAL A 54 17.65 2.26 -13.17
C VAL A 54 19.06 2.82 -13.06
N GLU A 55 19.46 3.25 -11.86
CA GLU A 55 20.75 3.91 -11.63
C GLU A 55 21.84 2.97 -11.11
N GLN A 56 21.52 1.71 -10.84
CA GLN A 56 22.46 0.67 -10.36
C GLN A 56 23.25 1.12 -9.12
N ARG A 57 22.59 1.90 -8.24
CA ARG A 57 23.17 2.44 -7.01
C ARG A 57 22.08 2.67 -5.96
N THR A 58 22.48 2.92 -4.73
CA THR A 58 21.58 3.49 -3.71
C THR A 58 22.23 4.68 -3.03
N THR A 59 21.41 5.49 -2.36
CA THR A 59 21.89 6.56 -1.48
C THR A 59 21.35 6.33 -0.07
N LYS A 60 22.01 6.91 0.93
CA LYS A 60 21.54 6.85 2.32
C LYS A 60 20.11 7.36 2.48
N SER A 61 19.72 8.41 1.75
CA SER A 61 18.35 8.94 1.81
C SER A 61 17.33 7.98 1.20
N TRP A 62 17.68 7.28 0.12
CA TRP A 62 16.81 6.25 -0.48
C TRP A 62 16.65 5.05 0.46
N ASP A 63 17.74 4.58 1.08
CA ASP A 63 17.69 3.47 2.05
C ASP A 63 16.84 3.85 3.29
N ILE A 64 16.90 5.11 3.74
CA ILE A 64 16.02 5.61 4.81
C ILE A 64 14.56 5.63 4.34
N SER A 65 14.29 6.15 3.13
CA SER A 65 12.94 6.24 2.57
C SER A 65 12.30 4.85 2.39
N ILE A 66 13.07 3.86 1.92
CA ILE A 66 12.67 2.45 1.82
C ILE A 66 12.28 1.92 3.20
N ARG A 67 13.17 2.05 4.20
CA ARG A 67 12.90 1.54 5.56
C ARG A 67 11.71 2.22 6.22
N ASN A 68 11.54 3.52 6.00
CA ASN A 68 10.38 4.25 6.51
C ASN A 68 9.08 3.76 5.88
N SER A 69 9.05 3.63 4.55
CA SER A 69 7.88 3.12 3.83
C SER A 69 7.51 1.70 4.27
N ILE A 70 8.51 0.83 4.50
CA ILE A 70 8.29 -0.53 5.01
C ILE A 70 7.67 -0.50 6.41
N ARG A 71 8.19 0.32 7.33
CA ARG A 71 7.64 0.45 8.69
C ARG A 71 6.19 0.91 8.67
N GLU A 72 5.90 1.95 7.91
CA GLU A 72 4.53 2.48 7.77
C GLU A 72 3.57 1.46 7.16
N ILE A 73 3.98 0.71 6.13
CA ILE A 73 3.15 -0.36 5.55
C ILE A 73 2.87 -1.46 6.58
N LYS A 74 3.88 -1.89 7.34
CA LYS A 74 3.73 -2.90 8.39
C LYS A 74 2.78 -2.42 9.48
N ASP A 75 2.98 -1.20 9.97
CA ASP A 75 2.19 -0.61 11.04
C ASP A 75 0.73 -0.45 10.62
N LEU A 76 0.48 0.10 9.42
CA LEU A 76 -0.86 0.22 8.86
C LEU A 76 -1.56 -1.12 8.65
N ASN A 77 -0.82 -2.16 8.25
CA ASN A 77 -1.40 -3.47 8.01
C ASN A 77 -1.61 -4.29 9.30
N THR A 78 -1.02 -3.88 10.42
CA THR A 78 -1.13 -4.58 11.71
C THR A 78 -2.43 -4.24 12.43
N ARG A 79 -3.15 -5.26 12.92
CA ARG A 79 -4.34 -5.05 13.76
C ARG A 79 -3.95 -4.90 15.24
N PRO A 80 -4.39 -3.84 15.95
CA PRO A 80 -3.99 -3.55 17.34
C PRO A 80 -4.32 -4.63 18.38
N SER A 81 -5.34 -5.44 18.16
CA SER A 81 -5.92 -6.37 19.15
C SER A 81 -5.68 -7.86 18.84
N SER A 82 -4.52 -8.19 18.26
CA SER A 82 -4.02 -9.56 18.02
C SER A 82 -5.01 -10.48 17.27
N LYS A 83 -5.14 -10.32 15.94
CA LYS A 83 -5.73 -11.32 15.02
C LYS A 83 -5.14 -11.25 13.59
N GLY A 84 -3.85 -10.99 13.45
CA GLY A 84 -3.20 -10.90 12.13
C GLY A 84 -3.29 -9.51 11.49
N THR A 85 -3.46 -9.45 10.17
CA THR A 85 -3.36 -8.22 9.38
C THR A 85 -4.72 -7.74 8.85
N TYR A 86 -4.82 -6.48 8.42
CA TYR A 86 -6.00 -5.97 7.70
C TYR A 86 -6.10 -6.55 6.29
N LEU A 87 -4.97 -6.60 5.59
CA LEU A 87 -4.80 -7.21 4.27
C LEU A 87 -3.96 -8.48 4.42
N ASN A 88 -4.44 -9.57 3.83
CA ASN A 88 -3.62 -10.78 3.68
C ASN A 88 -2.49 -10.56 2.65
N ASN A 89 -1.60 -11.54 2.46
CA ASN A 89 -0.44 -11.40 1.57
C ASN A 89 -0.83 -11.15 0.10
N GLU A 90 -1.92 -11.74 -0.38
CA GLU A 90 -2.40 -11.55 -1.75
C GLU A 90 -2.95 -10.14 -1.94
N GLN A 91 -3.83 -9.69 -1.04
CA GLN A 91 -4.38 -8.34 -1.04
C GLN A 91 -3.28 -7.28 -0.91
N LEU A 92 -2.30 -7.51 -0.04
CA LEU A 92 -1.15 -6.61 0.11
C LEU A 92 -0.34 -6.53 -1.19
N ARG A 93 -0.10 -7.67 -1.84
CA ARG A 93 0.58 -7.74 -3.14
C ARG A 93 -0.19 -6.99 -4.22
N GLU A 94 -1.51 -7.12 -4.28
CA GLU A 94 -2.36 -6.39 -5.23
C GLU A 94 -2.30 -4.87 -5.01
N VAL A 95 -2.38 -4.43 -3.76
CA VAL A 95 -2.29 -3.00 -3.40
C VAL A 95 -0.93 -2.42 -3.82
N ILE A 96 0.16 -3.15 -3.58
CA ILE A 96 1.51 -2.73 -3.99
C ILE A 96 1.64 -2.76 -5.52
N ALA A 97 1.17 -3.81 -6.19
CA ALA A 97 1.21 -3.90 -7.64
C ALA A 97 0.43 -2.75 -8.31
N GLY A 98 -0.72 -2.39 -7.75
CA GLY A 98 -1.53 -1.25 -8.20
C GLY A 98 -0.88 0.12 -7.97
N ALA A 99 0.28 0.21 -7.31
CA ALA A 99 1.05 1.44 -7.16
C ALA A 99 2.17 1.60 -8.20
N ILE A 100 2.45 0.57 -9.02
CA ILE A 100 3.58 0.57 -9.96
C ILE A 100 3.52 1.71 -10.96
N ASP A 101 2.38 1.92 -11.63
CA ASP A 101 2.30 2.92 -12.70
C ASP A 101 2.62 4.32 -12.17
N SER A 102 2.05 4.69 -11.01
CA SER A 102 2.38 5.96 -10.36
C SER A 102 3.86 6.06 -9.96
N ALA A 103 4.49 4.95 -9.57
CA ALA A 103 5.91 4.93 -9.23
C ALA A 103 6.81 5.06 -10.47
N ILE A 104 6.41 4.47 -11.61
CA ILE A 104 7.08 4.64 -12.90
C ILE A 104 6.99 6.10 -13.35
N ASP A 105 5.79 6.70 -13.29
CA ASP A 105 5.60 8.11 -13.65
C ASP A 105 6.52 9.00 -12.83
N GLN A 106 6.53 8.83 -11.50
CA GLN A 106 7.40 9.59 -10.61
C GLN A 106 8.89 9.32 -10.87
N ALA A 107 9.27 8.08 -11.17
CA ALA A 107 10.64 7.72 -11.51
C ALA A 107 11.09 8.37 -12.83
N SER A 108 10.19 8.60 -13.78
CA SER A 108 10.55 9.31 -15.02
C SER A 108 10.97 10.77 -14.79
N ILE A 109 10.59 11.36 -13.66
CA ILE A 109 10.97 12.72 -13.26
C ILE A 109 12.26 12.70 -12.42
N GLU A 110 12.41 11.72 -11.54
CA GLU A 110 13.49 11.72 -10.54
C GLU A 110 14.69 10.82 -10.85
N ALA A 111 14.46 9.69 -11.52
CA ALA A 111 15.49 8.70 -11.77
C ALA A 111 16.45 9.20 -12.84
N ALA A 112 17.76 9.06 -12.57
CA ALA A 112 18.81 9.53 -13.46
C ALA A 112 18.59 10.99 -13.92
N GLU A 113 18.10 11.84 -13.01
CA GLU A 113 17.82 13.26 -13.29
C GLU A 113 16.76 13.50 -14.38
N GLY A 114 15.85 12.55 -14.56
CA GLY A 114 14.71 12.67 -15.46
C GLY A 114 15.04 12.46 -16.94
N ILE A 115 16.19 11.85 -17.27
CA ILE A 115 16.57 11.58 -18.67
C ILE A 115 15.72 10.52 -19.35
N TYR A 116 14.95 9.73 -18.60
CA TYR A 116 14.15 8.63 -19.12
C TYR A 116 12.66 8.93 -19.01
N GLU A 117 11.94 8.76 -20.11
CA GLU A 117 10.48 8.75 -20.10
C GLU A 117 9.94 7.51 -19.36
N ALA A 118 8.69 7.58 -18.90
CA ALA A 118 8.00 6.48 -18.23
C ALA A 118 8.09 5.15 -19.00
N ARG A 119 7.94 5.18 -20.33
CA ARG A 119 8.07 3.99 -21.19
C ARG A 119 9.47 3.38 -21.18
N GLN A 120 10.51 4.23 -21.08
CA GLN A 120 11.90 3.76 -21.03
C GLN A 120 12.24 3.21 -19.64
N ILE A 121 11.68 3.80 -18.57
CA ILE A 121 11.75 3.25 -17.22
C ILE A 121 11.07 1.89 -17.18
N GLU A 122 9.88 1.76 -17.76
CA GLU A 122 9.13 0.51 -17.81
C GLU A 122 9.92 -0.62 -18.48
N GLN A 123 10.63 -0.34 -19.56
CA GLN A 123 11.50 -1.32 -20.24
C GLN A 123 12.71 -1.75 -19.41
N LYS A 124 13.14 -0.92 -18.44
CA LYS A 124 14.29 -1.21 -17.57
C LYS A 124 13.90 -1.99 -16.31
N ILE A 125 12.61 -2.16 -16.05
CA ILE A 125 12.11 -2.85 -14.86
C ILE A 125 11.36 -4.13 -15.20
N ALA A 126 11.47 -5.11 -14.31
CA ALA A 126 10.62 -6.30 -14.33
C ALA A 126 9.52 -6.10 -13.28
N ARG A 127 8.33 -5.66 -13.70
CA ARG A 127 7.20 -5.32 -12.80
C ARG A 127 6.95 -6.37 -11.71
N ASN A 128 6.92 -7.64 -12.09
CA ASN A 128 6.68 -8.75 -11.17
C ASN A 128 7.80 -8.95 -10.15
N GLU A 129 9.06 -8.85 -10.57
CA GLU A 129 10.21 -8.97 -9.67
C GLU A 129 10.33 -7.76 -8.73
N LEU A 130 9.96 -6.57 -9.21
CA LEU A 130 9.91 -5.36 -8.38
C LEU A 130 8.90 -5.50 -7.24
N VAL A 131 7.67 -5.95 -7.54
CA VAL A 131 6.65 -6.22 -6.52
C VAL A 131 7.08 -7.32 -5.58
N LYS A 132 7.66 -8.40 -6.11
CA LYS A 132 8.16 -9.52 -5.29
C LYS A 132 9.25 -9.05 -4.33
N ARG A 133 10.17 -8.19 -4.78
CA ARG A 133 11.21 -7.58 -3.94
C ARG A 133 10.60 -6.68 -2.87
N ALA A 134 9.64 -5.83 -3.23
CA ALA A 134 8.94 -4.98 -2.26
C ALA A 134 8.24 -5.80 -1.16
N ILE A 135 7.53 -6.87 -1.55
CA ILE A 135 6.88 -7.80 -0.62
C ILE A 135 7.90 -8.50 0.28
N ALA A 136 9.02 -8.98 -0.27
CA ALA A 136 10.07 -9.62 0.52
C ALA A 136 10.62 -8.67 1.61
N LEU A 137 10.92 -7.42 1.24
CA LEU A 137 11.38 -6.39 2.19
C LEU A 137 10.36 -6.06 3.28
N ILE A 138 9.06 -6.19 2.99
CA ILE A 138 7.98 -6.01 3.97
C ILE A 138 7.84 -7.22 4.90
N HIS A 139 8.34 -8.39 4.53
CA HIS A 139 8.28 -9.59 5.38
C HIS A 139 9.56 -9.90 6.15
N GLU A 140 10.68 -9.23 5.82
CA GLU A 140 11.92 -9.22 6.62
C GLU A 140 11.72 -8.63 8.02
#